data_AF-X1ERL7-F1
#
_entry.id   AF-X1ERL7-F1
#
_cell.length_a   1.000
_cell.length_b   1.000
_cell.length_c   1.000
_cell.angle_alpha   90.00
_cell.angle_beta   90.00
_cell.angle_gamma   90.00
#
_symmetry.space_group_name_H-M   'P 1'
#
loop_
_entity.id
_entity.type
_entity.pdbx_description
1 polymer ?
#
loop_
_entity_poly.entity_id
_entity_poly.type
_entity_poly.pdbx_seq_one_letter_code
_entity_poly.pdbx_strand_id
1 'polypeptide(L)' 'MPYVFIHSMFPGHKAEEISKVYIEEDKKFRVAARGLTKEIVPNAVLSTPEGMDIIGVHDVKEGNLEKFL' A
#
# COMPACT_ATOMS: atom_id res chain seq x y z
N MET A 1 -1.82 -15.87 11.35
CA MET A 1 -1.94 -14.46 10.90
C MET A 1 -0.93 -14.26 9.77
N PRO A 2 -1.38 -14.10 8.51
CA PRO A 2 -0.47 -13.89 7.38
C PRO A 2 -0.01 -12.44 7.31
N TYR A 3 1.27 -12.24 6.97
CA TYR A 3 1.79 -10.95 6.57
C TYR A 3 1.57 -10.76 5.07
N VAL A 4 0.96 -9.64 4.71
CA VAL A 4 0.82 -9.23 3.30
C VAL A 4 1.75 -8.06 3.05
N PHE A 5 2.62 -8.25 2.07
CA PHE A 5 3.56 -7.25 1.57
C PHE A 5 2.99 -6.67 0.28
N ILE A 6 2.76 -5.36 0.29
CA ILE A 6 2.31 -4.63 -0.89
C ILE A 6 3.50 -3.84 -1.40
N HIS A 7 3.87 -4.08 -2.65
CA HIS A 7 4.96 -3.38 -3.32
C HIS A 7 4.41 -2.69 -4.57
N SER A 8 4.61 -1.39 -4.68
CA SER A 8 4.20 -0.59 -5.84
C SER A 8 5.38 0.20 -6.36
N MET A 9 5.63 0.11 -7.66
CA MET A 9 6.68 0.87 -8.33
C MET A 9 6.08 1.72 -9.43
N PHE A 10 6.42 3.00 -9.41
CA PHE A 10 5.89 3.98 -10.35
C PHE A 10 7.02 4.66 -11.08
N PRO A 11 6.95 4.80 -12.41
CA PRO A 11 8.03 5.40 -13.16
C PRO A 11 8.13 6.90 -12.86
N GLY A 12 9.36 7.40 -12.68
CA GLY A 12 9.60 8.78 -12.22
C GLY A 12 8.98 9.86 -13.10
N HIS A 13 8.94 9.65 -14.42
CA HIS A 13 8.35 10.60 -15.38
C HIS A 13 6.82 10.77 -15.24
N LYS A 14 6.14 9.91 -14.47
CA LYS A 14 4.70 10.01 -14.16
C LYS A 14 4.42 10.25 -12.69
N ALA A 15 5.45 10.59 -11.90
CA ALA A 15 5.33 10.68 -10.45
C ALA A 15 4.20 11.60 -9.99
N GLU A 16 4.05 12.77 -10.61
CA GLU A 16 2.99 13.72 -10.23
C GLU A 16 1.58 13.17 -10.50
N GLU A 17 1.33 12.63 -11.69
CA GLU A 17 0.03 12.05 -12.08
C GLU A 17 -0.34 10.89 -11.16
N ILE A 18 0.62 9.99 -10.95
CA ILE A 18 0.40 8.78 -10.18
C ILE A 18 0.24 9.09 -8.69
N SER A 19 0.97 10.07 -8.14
CA SER A 19 0.85 10.42 -6.72
C SER A 19 -0.57 10.87 -6.35
N LYS A 20 -1.27 11.57 -7.25
CA LYS A 20 -2.66 11.99 -7.05
C LYS A 20 -3.59 10.77 -6.97
N VAL A 21 -3.50 9.86 -7.94
CA VAL A 21 -4.29 8.62 -7.96
C VAL A 21 -3.97 7.76 -6.73
N TYR A 22 -2.70 7.61 -6.40
CA TYR A 22 -2.24 6.82 -5.27
C TYR A 22 -2.82 7.33 -3.94
N ILE A 23 -2.79 8.64 -3.70
CA ILE A 23 -3.34 9.23 -2.47
C ILE A 23 -4.87 9.02 -2.38
N GLU A 24 -5.58 9.09 -3.51
CA GLU A 24 -7.03 8.84 -3.54
C GLU A 24 -7.37 7.38 -3.26
N GLU A 25 -6.66 6.45 -3.89
CA GLU A 25 -6.88 5.01 -3.69
C GLU A 25 -6.44 4.55 -2.30
N ASP A 26 -5.33 5.06 -1.77
CA ASP A 26 -4.87 4.74 -0.41
C ASP A 26 -5.90 5.17 0.65
N LYS A 27 -6.56 6.33 0.47
CA LYS A 27 -7.65 6.75 1.36
C LYS A 27 -8.83 5.77 1.36
N LYS A 28 -9.23 5.28 0.18
CA LYS A 28 -10.33 4.30 0.06
C LYS A 28 -9.91 2.95 0.66
N PHE A 29 -8.70 2.50 0.34
CA PHE A 29 -8.12 1.26 0.83
C PHE A 29 -8.03 1.25 2.36
N ARG A 30 -7.49 2.30 2.99
CA ARG A 30 -7.40 2.39 4.45
C ARG A 30 -8.76 2.26 5.16
N VAL A 31 -9.82 2.77 4.55
CA VAL A 31 -11.19 2.62 5.08
C VAL A 31 -11.67 1.18 4.93
N ALA A 32 -11.48 0.55 3.77
CA ALA A 32 -11.87 -0.84 3.52
C ALA A 32 -11.08 -1.85 4.37
N ALA A 33 -9.77 -1.62 4.54
CA ALA A 33 -8.87 -2.45 5.32
C ALA A 33 -9.04 -2.27 6.84
N ARG A 34 -9.76 -1.23 7.29
CA ARG A 34 -9.93 -0.92 8.70
C ARG A 34 -10.57 -2.11 9.43
N GLY A 35 -9.85 -2.62 10.42
CA GLY A 35 -10.32 -3.73 11.25
C GLY A 35 -10.02 -5.12 10.69
N LEU A 36 -9.61 -5.25 9.42
CA LEU A 36 -9.15 -6.50 8.81
C LEU A 36 -7.68 -6.79 9.11
N THR A 37 -6.88 -5.74 9.27
CA THR A 37 -5.43 -5.82 9.41
C THR A 37 -4.89 -4.80 10.42
N LYS A 38 -3.64 -5.00 10.85
CA LYS A 38 -2.80 -4.00 11.50
C LYS A 38 -1.65 -3.66 10.56
N GLU A 39 -1.51 -2.38 10.23
CA GLU A 39 -0.37 -1.89 9.44
C GLU A 39 0.90 -1.91 10.32
N ILE A 40 1.94 -2.61 9.86
CA ILE A 40 3.23 -2.75 10.53
C ILE A 40 4.24 -1.74 9.97
N VAL A 41 4.28 -1.65 8.65
CA VAL A 41 5.03 -0.64 7.92
C VAL A 41 4.01 0.21 7.16
N PRO A 42 3.72 1.43 7.64
CA PRO A 42 2.90 2.37 6.90
C PRO A 42 3.60 2.70 5.59
N ASN A 43 2.89 2.57 4.46
CA ASN A 43 3.37 2.79 3.08
C ASN A 43 4.64 3.65 3.00
N ALA A 44 5.81 3.00 3.07
CA ALA A 44 7.11 3.63 3.07
C ALA A 44 7.46 3.99 1.63
N VAL A 45 7.64 5.28 1.36
CA VAL A 45 7.89 5.81 0.02
C VAL A 45 9.37 6.14 -0.14
N LEU A 46 10.00 5.62 -1.19
CA LEU A 46 11.37 5.88 -1.57
C LEU A 46 11.42 6.39 -3.01
N SER A 47 12.17 7.48 -3.23
CA SER A 47 12.52 7.92 -4.58
C SER A 47 13.80 7.22 -5.04
N THR A 48 13.77 6.66 -6.25
CA THR A 48 14.82 5.87 -6.89
C THR A 48 15.08 6.41 -8.31
N PRO A 49 16.21 6.09 -8.95
CA PRO A 49 16.44 6.42 -10.36
C PRO A 49 15.35 5.89 -11.31
N GLU A 50 14.72 4.77 -10.98
CA GLU A 50 13.66 4.12 -11.74
C GLU A 50 12.29 4.79 -11.51
N GLY A 51 12.14 5.48 -10.39
CA GLY A 51 10.95 6.25 -10.03
C GLY A 51 10.61 6.19 -8.55
N MET A 52 9.34 6.07 -8.18
CA MET A 52 8.92 5.95 -6.78
C MET A 52 8.62 4.50 -6.43
N ASP A 53 9.25 4.03 -5.37
CA ASP A 53 9.03 2.73 -4.76
C ASP A 53 8.20 2.89 -3.48
N ILE A 54 7.18 2.07 -3.29
CA ILE A 54 6.33 2.07 -2.11
C ILE A 54 6.17 0.66 -1.56
N ILE A 55 6.48 0.51 -0.27
CA ILE A 55 6.34 -0.75 0.45
C ILE A 55 5.40 -0.56 1.63
N GLY A 56 4.33 -1.36 1.67
CA GLY A 56 3.42 -1.49 2.80
C GLY A 56 3.46 -2.89 3.37
N VAL A 57 3.37 -3.02 4.70
CA VAL A 57 3.31 -4.33 5.38
C VAL A 57 2.12 -4.37 6.32
N HIS A 58 1.29 -5.40 6.14
CA HIS A 58 0.03 -5.60 6.84
C HIS A 58 0.04 -6.95 7.57
N ASP A 59 -0.16 -6.93 8.88
CA ASP A 59 -0.44 -8.10 9.70
C ASP A 59 -1.95 -8.37 9.69
N VAL A 60 -2.38 -9.27 8.81
CA VAL A 60 -3.79 -9.53 8.57
C VAL A 60 -4.35 -10.46 9.65
N LYS A 61 -5.48 -10.05 10.24
CA LYS A 61 -6.14 -10.84 11.27
C LYS A 61 -6.59 -12.18 10.70
N GLU A 62 -6.54 -13.21 11.54
CA GLU A 62 -6.96 -14.55 11.18
C GLU A 62 -8.39 -14.58 10.58
N GLY A 63 -8.58 -15.34 9.50
CA GLY A 63 -9.85 -15.44 8.78
C GLY A 63 -10.22 -14.24 7.90
N ASN A 64 -9.39 -13.19 7.81
CA ASN A 64 -9.69 -12.00 6.99
C ASN A 64 -8.84 -11.86 5.71
N LEU A 65 -7.99 -12.84 5.40
CA LEU A 65 -7.09 -12.77 4.23
C LEU A 65 -7.87 -12.55 2.92
N GLU A 66 -8.92 -13.31 2.65
CA GLU A 66 -9.71 -13.19 1.42
C GLU A 66 -10.48 -11.87 1.30
N LYS A 67 -10.77 -11.21 2.42
CA LYS A 67 -11.42 -9.88 2.42
C LYS A 67 -10.41 -8.74 2.25
N PHE A 68 -9.14 -9.03 2.51
CA PHE A 68 -8.05 -8.06 2.49
C PHE A 68 -7.39 -7.98 1.10
N LEU A 69 -7.33 -9.09 0.38
CA LEU A 69 -6.84 -9.17 -1.01
C LEU A 69 -7.89 -8.66 -2.01
#